data_AF-A0A285R1U6-F1
#
_entry.id   AF-A0A285R1U6-F1
#
_cell.length_a   1.000
_cell.length_b   1.000
_cell.length_c   1.000
_cell.angle_alpha   90.00
_cell.angle_beta   90.00
_cell.angle_gamma   90.00
#
_symmetry.space_group_name_H-M   'P 1'
#
loop_
_entity.id
_entity.type
_entity.pdbx_description
1 polymer ?
#
loop_
_entity_poly.entity_id
_entity_poly.type
_entity_poly.pdbx_seq_one_letter_code
_entity_poly.pdbx_strand_id
1 'polypeptide(L)'
;MTREQMPVRRGLAPLDERLSEPERRCAERLRELRERIGLSSQELAERLSGDGIRVDRTRLSKFLNGREVPRREIAQRLHRLAAACEGGEVSPQEVAQTRALMYAAACERSPLQAREFELATAREDLYRHRARAVQELADLKQELQDERVRRQDAEQALEDLVSRGREEARMLTEERDAALERIARLEEQIRQARAALRLRERAVETLDQLSCATDVELAVWEGGGPGGLAGICAAVVHLRDADEDEAAERLIEQTVLGYAVRDVMRLVEEFEAMRRVYDSTSVERALARLRKPVDLFHFLSRESGEAKARSALLTAVASFAPVEHLVRLHKACVEHGSSELDSALRRAMLKEGRTVPQTSEGMWAMDLRNALGV
;
A
#
# COMPACT_ATOMS: atom_id res chain seq x y z
N MET A 1 71.56 -74.14 -67.08
CA MET A 1 72.26 -73.99 -65.80
C MET A 1 72.81 -72.58 -65.71
N THR A 2 72.13 -71.74 -64.95
CA THR A 2 72.57 -70.37 -64.63
C THR A 2 72.24 -70.19 -63.15
N ARG A 3 73.28 -70.15 -62.32
CA ARG A 3 73.19 -70.00 -60.88
C ARG A 3 72.70 -68.59 -60.57
N GLU A 4 71.43 -68.45 -60.17
CA GLU A 4 70.96 -67.26 -59.48
C GLU A 4 71.66 -67.20 -58.11
N GLN A 5 72.66 -66.34 -58.01
CA GLN A 5 73.25 -65.96 -56.75
C GLN A 5 72.25 -65.10 -55.99
N MET A 6 71.56 -65.70 -55.01
CA MET A 6 70.88 -64.91 -53.98
C MET A 6 71.93 -64.03 -53.27
N PRO A 7 71.69 -62.72 -53.10
CA PRO A 7 72.61 -61.87 -52.36
C PRO A 7 72.59 -62.31 -50.89
N VAL A 8 73.69 -62.94 -50.47
CA VAL A 8 73.94 -63.37 -49.10
C VAL A 8 73.79 -62.16 -48.17
N ARG A 9 72.74 -62.18 -47.33
CA ARG A 9 72.55 -61.24 -46.22
C ARG A 9 73.68 -61.47 -45.20
N ARG A 10 74.82 -60.79 -45.37
CA ARG A 10 75.85 -60.72 -44.31
C ARG A 10 75.22 -60.02 -43.11
N GLY A 11 75.06 -60.74 -42.00
CA GLY A 11 74.74 -60.15 -40.70
C GLY A 11 75.74 -59.04 -40.37
N LEU A 12 75.24 -57.93 -39.81
CA LEU A 12 76.13 -56.87 -39.32
C LEU A 12 77.02 -57.43 -38.22
N ALA A 13 78.29 -57.02 -38.20
CA ALA A 13 79.22 -57.42 -37.14
C ALA A 13 78.71 -57.00 -35.75
N PRO A 14 79.10 -57.70 -34.66
CA PRO A 14 78.82 -57.26 -33.30
C PRO A 14 79.26 -55.81 -33.11
N LEU A 15 78.49 -55.06 -32.30
CA LEU A 15 78.82 -53.66 -31.99
C LEU A 15 80.16 -53.59 -31.25
N ASP A 16 80.90 -52.50 -31.48
CA ASP A 16 82.22 -52.30 -30.89
C ASP A 16 82.12 -52.15 -29.36
N GLU A 17 82.93 -52.91 -28.64
CA GLU A 17 83.01 -52.89 -27.16
C GLU A 17 83.53 -51.55 -26.60
N ARG A 18 83.96 -50.63 -27.46
CA ARG A 18 84.41 -49.28 -27.07
C ARG A 18 83.31 -48.22 -27.08
N LEU A 19 82.12 -48.54 -27.61
CA LEU A 19 80.98 -47.62 -27.62
C LEU A 19 80.39 -47.48 -26.22
N SER A 20 79.91 -46.28 -25.88
CA SER A 20 79.18 -46.04 -24.64
C SER A 20 77.80 -46.71 -24.65
N GLU A 21 77.23 -46.97 -23.48
CA GLU A 21 75.92 -47.62 -23.36
C GLU A 21 74.80 -46.89 -24.13
N PRO A 22 74.69 -45.53 -24.11
CA PRO A 22 73.73 -44.81 -24.93
C PRO A 22 73.95 -44.97 -26.44
N GLU A 23 75.21 -44.98 -26.89
CA GLU A 23 75.54 -45.19 -28.31
C GLU A 23 75.16 -46.59 -28.80
N ARG A 24 75.39 -47.62 -27.98
CA ARG A 24 75.03 -49.01 -28.29
C ARG A 24 73.52 -49.17 -28.42
N ARG A 25 72.75 -48.70 -27.43
CA ARG A 25 71.28 -48.77 -27.46
C ARG A 25 70.69 -48.05 -28.67
N CYS A 26 71.24 -46.89 -29.03
CA CYS A 26 70.83 -46.18 -30.23
C CYS A 26 71.14 -46.99 -31.50
N ALA A 27 72.34 -47.57 -31.61
CA ALA A 27 72.73 -48.38 -32.77
C ALA A 27 71.89 -49.66 -32.89
N GLU A 28 71.58 -50.33 -31.78
CA GLU A 28 70.71 -51.51 -31.72
C GLU A 28 69.30 -51.16 -32.20
N ARG A 29 68.71 -50.07 -31.70
CA ARG A 29 67.39 -49.61 -32.15
C ARG A 29 67.37 -49.30 -33.64
N LEU A 30 68.45 -48.72 -34.18
CA LEU A 30 68.58 -48.46 -35.62
C LEU A 30 68.74 -49.74 -36.45
N ARG A 31 69.43 -50.75 -35.91
CA ARG A 31 69.54 -52.08 -36.55
C ARG A 31 68.19 -52.79 -36.57
N GLU A 32 67.45 -52.77 -35.47
CA GLU A 32 66.09 -53.30 -35.37
C GLU A 32 65.15 -52.67 -36.40
N LEU A 33 65.15 -51.32 -36.49
CA LEU A 33 64.34 -50.60 -37.48
C LEU A 33 64.76 -50.93 -38.91
N ARG A 34 66.06 -51.09 -39.18
CA ARG A 34 66.54 -51.55 -40.49
C ARG A 34 66.05 -52.95 -40.83
N GLU A 35 66.07 -53.87 -39.86
CA GLU A 35 65.63 -55.25 -40.05
C GLU A 35 64.14 -55.32 -40.37
N ARG A 36 63.33 -54.54 -39.65
CA ARG A 36 61.89 -54.34 -39.90
C ARG A 36 61.59 -53.81 -41.30
N ILE A 37 62.39 -52.84 -41.78
CA ILE A 37 62.23 -52.26 -43.12
C ILE A 37 62.56 -53.27 -44.24
N GLY A 38 63.48 -54.21 -44.00
CA GLY A 38 63.77 -55.32 -44.93
C GLY A 38 64.44 -54.95 -46.27
N LEU A 39 64.70 -53.66 -46.52
CA LEU A 39 65.35 -53.16 -47.74
C LEU A 39 66.87 -53.38 -47.76
N SER A 40 67.48 -53.35 -48.95
CA SER A 40 68.93 -53.32 -49.04
C SER A 40 69.52 -52.04 -48.43
N SER A 41 70.75 -52.08 -47.94
CA SER A 41 71.40 -50.90 -47.35
C SER A 41 71.61 -49.74 -48.33
N GLN A 42 71.53 -50.01 -49.64
CA GLN A 42 71.65 -48.98 -50.68
C GLN A 42 70.30 -48.30 -50.91
N GLU A 43 69.24 -49.07 -51.09
CA GLU A 43 67.86 -48.56 -51.22
C GLU A 43 67.40 -47.82 -49.96
N LEU A 44 67.78 -48.32 -48.76
CA LEU A 44 67.46 -47.65 -47.51
C LEU A 44 68.17 -46.30 -47.40
N ALA A 45 69.43 -46.20 -47.80
CA ALA A 45 70.18 -44.95 -47.78
C ALA A 45 69.59 -43.91 -48.76
N GLU A 46 69.21 -44.37 -49.96
CA GLU A 46 68.52 -43.54 -50.96
C GLU A 46 67.17 -43.02 -50.45
N ARG A 47 66.34 -43.88 -49.87
CA ARG A 47 65.02 -43.48 -49.33
C ARG A 47 65.09 -42.61 -48.07
N LEU A 48 66.19 -42.70 -47.31
CA LEU A 48 66.42 -41.82 -46.16
C LEU A 48 66.95 -40.44 -46.57
N SER A 49 67.51 -40.32 -47.78
CA SER A 49 67.98 -39.05 -48.33
C SER A 49 66.81 -38.16 -48.77
N GLY A 50 66.89 -36.86 -48.49
CA GLY A 50 65.81 -35.89 -48.77
C GLY A 50 65.88 -34.65 -47.87
N ASP A 51 65.16 -33.58 -48.20
CA ASP A 51 65.14 -32.28 -47.49
C ASP A 51 66.54 -31.79 -47.03
N GLY A 52 67.51 -31.80 -47.95
CA GLY A 52 68.88 -31.34 -47.67
C GLY A 52 69.74 -32.28 -46.82
N ILE A 53 69.24 -33.46 -46.44
CA ILE A 53 70.01 -34.49 -45.73
C ILE A 53 70.43 -35.58 -46.73
N ARG A 54 71.74 -35.74 -46.90
CA ARG A 54 72.32 -36.81 -47.74
C ARG A 54 72.81 -37.97 -46.87
N VAL A 55 72.22 -39.14 -47.09
CA VAL A 55 72.59 -40.40 -46.44
C VAL A 55 73.10 -41.36 -47.50
N ASP A 56 74.41 -41.48 -47.61
CA ASP A 56 75.03 -42.48 -48.47
C ASP A 56 75.20 -43.80 -47.70
N ARG A 57 75.37 -44.92 -48.41
CA ARG A 57 75.54 -46.28 -47.83
C ARG A 57 76.61 -46.34 -46.73
N THR A 58 77.72 -45.63 -46.90
CA THR A 58 78.80 -45.55 -45.91
C THR A 58 78.36 -44.85 -44.63
N ARG A 59 77.55 -43.80 -44.75
CA ARG A 59 77.05 -43.02 -43.61
C ARG A 59 75.97 -43.77 -42.86
N LEU A 60 75.07 -44.45 -43.58
CA LEU A 60 74.13 -45.40 -42.99
C LEU A 60 74.85 -46.50 -42.22
N SER A 61 75.96 -47.05 -42.76
CA SER A 61 76.77 -48.03 -42.02
C SER A 61 77.42 -47.45 -40.76
N LYS A 62 77.78 -46.16 -40.74
CA LYS A 62 78.29 -45.51 -39.52
C LYS A 62 77.20 -45.37 -38.47
N PHE A 63 75.97 -45.03 -38.87
CA PHE A 63 74.82 -44.97 -37.96
C PHE A 63 74.51 -46.32 -37.33
N LEU A 64 74.42 -47.37 -38.15
CA LEU A 64 74.10 -48.74 -37.69
C LEU A 64 75.20 -49.35 -36.81
N ASN A 65 76.44 -48.87 -36.90
CA ASN A 65 77.55 -49.30 -36.06
C ASN A 65 77.81 -48.37 -34.88
N GLY A 66 76.92 -47.40 -34.61
CA GLY A 66 77.06 -46.44 -33.52
C GLY A 66 78.23 -45.47 -33.69
N ARG A 67 78.87 -45.39 -34.87
CA ARG A 67 80.01 -44.50 -35.17
C ARG A 67 79.61 -43.07 -35.53
N GLU A 68 78.35 -42.85 -35.84
CA GLU A 68 77.77 -41.51 -36.03
C GLU A 68 76.33 -41.54 -35.50
N VAL A 69 75.86 -40.46 -34.89
CA VAL A 69 74.46 -40.34 -34.47
C VAL A 69 73.67 -39.66 -35.60
N PRO A 70 72.54 -40.22 -36.06
CA PRO A 70 71.71 -39.57 -37.08
C PRO A 70 71.14 -38.23 -36.61
N ARG A 71 70.78 -37.37 -37.57
CA ARG A 71 69.92 -36.20 -37.28
C ARG A 71 68.51 -36.65 -36.90
N ARG A 72 67.80 -35.82 -36.13
CA ARG A 72 66.46 -36.10 -35.60
C ARG A 72 65.44 -36.45 -36.69
N GLU A 73 65.51 -35.84 -37.86
CA GLU A 73 64.57 -36.06 -38.97
C GLU A 73 64.65 -37.50 -39.51
N ILE A 74 65.82 -38.13 -39.40
CA ILE A 74 66.07 -39.49 -39.87
C ILE A 74 65.25 -40.50 -39.07
N ALA A 75 65.03 -40.27 -37.76
CA ALA A 75 64.17 -41.12 -36.95
C ALA A 75 62.75 -41.21 -37.54
N GLN A 76 62.16 -40.06 -37.90
CA GLN A 76 60.79 -40.07 -38.41
C GLN A 76 60.69 -40.67 -39.81
N ARG A 77 61.73 -40.53 -40.64
CA ARG A 77 61.80 -41.20 -41.95
C ARG A 77 61.96 -42.72 -41.82
N LEU A 78 62.82 -43.19 -40.92
CA LEU A 78 62.97 -44.63 -40.65
C LEU A 78 61.64 -45.27 -40.23
N HIS A 79 60.92 -44.62 -39.32
CA HIS A 79 59.62 -45.10 -38.86
C HIS A 79 58.53 -45.04 -39.94
N ARG A 80 58.51 -44.00 -40.79
CA ARG A 80 57.62 -43.95 -41.97
C ARG A 80 57.92 -45.09 -42.95
N LEU A 81 59.19 -45.40 -43.18
CA LEU A 81 59.59 -46.48 -44.08
C LEU A 81 59.26 -47.85 -43.48
N ALA A 82 59.46 -48.05 -42.17
CA ALA A 82 59.09 -49.28 -41.48
C ALA A 82 57.58 -49.51 -41.56
N ALA A 83 56.77 -48.51 -41.21
CA ALA A 83 55.32 -48.57 -41.27
C ALA A 83 54.81 -48.84 -42.71
N ALA A 84 55.40 -48.19 -43.72
CA ALA A 84 55.05 -48.43 -45.11
C ALA A 84 55.39 -49.86 -45.59
N CYS A 85 56.49 -50.45 -45.12
CA CYS A 85 56.87 -51.83 -45.44
C CYS A 85 56.03 -52.86 -44.67
N GLU A 86 55.60 -52.54 -43.46
CA GLU A 86 54.78 -53.41 -42.59
C GLU A 86 53.26 -53.24 -42.85
N GLY A 87 52.84 -52.25 -43.63
CA GLY A 87 51.44 -51.95 -43.95
C GLY A 87 50.66 -51.29 -42.80
N GLY A 88 51.36 -50.59 -41.89
CA GLY A 88 50.79 -49.95 -40.70
C GLY A 88 50.92 -48.43 -40.68
N GLU A 89 50.44 -47.81 -39.59
CA GLU A 89 50.64 -46.40 -39.30
C GLU A 89 51.87 -46.15 -38.43
N VAL A 90 52.44 -44.95 -38.54
CA VAL A 90 53.62 -44.56 -37.75
C VAL A 90 53.20 -44.28 -36.31
N SER A 91 53.67 -45.10 -35.36
CA SER A 91 53.47 -44.84 -33.93
C SER A 91 54.29 -43.61 -33.47
N PRO A 92 53.64 -42.54 -32.98
CA PRO A 92 54.35 -41.36 -32.48
C PRO A 92 55.17 -41.66 -31.23
N GLN A 93 54.76 -42.64 -30.42
CA GLN A 93 55.48 -43.08 -29.23
C GLN A 93 56.79 -43.79 -29.60
N GLU A 94 56.79 -44.67 -30.61
CA GLU A 94 58.02 -45.34 -31.06
C GLU A 94 59.03 -44.37 -31.70
N VAL A 95 58.54 -43.37 -32.42
CA VAL A 95 59.36 -42.27 -32.96
C VAL A 95 59.98 -41.47 -31.81
N ALA A 96 59.21 -41.13 -30.78
CA ALA A 96 59.70 -40.39 -29.62
C ALA A 96 60.74 -41.18 -28.83
N GLN A 97 60.52 -42.47 -28.61
CA GLN A 97 61.49 -43.36 -27.97
C GLN A 97 62.81 -43.43 -28.77
N THR A 98 62.71 -43.55 -30.09
CA THR A 98 63.89 -43.58 -30.97
C THR A 98 64.64 -42.24 -30.95
N ARG A 99 63.93 -41.11 -30.93
CA ARG A 99 64.53 -39.76 -30.76
C ARG A 99 65.19 -39.59 -29.40
N ALA A 100 64.62 -40.15 -28.33
CA ALA A 100 65.21 -40.11 -26.99
C ALA A 100 66.53 -40.89 -26.93
N LEU A 101 66.59 -42.07 -27.57
CA LEU A 101 67.83 -42.85 -27.68
C LEU A 101 68.89 -42.12 -28.53
N MET A 102 68.50 -41.48 -29.63
CA MET A 102 69.41 -40.64 -30.43
C MET A 102 69.94 -39.44 -29.65
N TYR A 103 69.08 -38.78 -28.86
CA TYR A 103 69.48 -37.66 -28.02
C TYR A 103 70.48 -38.10 -26.93
N ALA A 104 70.21 -39.21 -26.24
CA ALA A 104 71.12 -39.76 -25.25
C ALA A 104 72.50 -40.09 -25.84
N ALA A 105 72.53 -40.68 -27.04
CA ALA A 105 73.79 -40.93 -27.76
C ALA A 105 74.48 -39.63 -28.24
N ALA A 106 73.72 -38.59 -28.58
CA ALA A 106 74.27 -37.29 -28.98
C ALA A 106 74.95 -36.56 -27.80
N CYS A 107 74.39 -36.66 -26.59
CA CYS A 107 74.97 -36.06 -25.38
C CYS A 107 76.39 -36.57 -25.08
N GLU A 108 76.64 -37.85 -25.32
CA GLU A 108 77.95 -38.48 -25.09
C GLU A 108 79.01 -38.06 -26.12
N ARG A 109 78.59 -37.64 -27.32
CA ARG A 109 79.50 -37.36 -28.44
C ARG A 109 79.75 -35.90 -28.74
N SER A 110 78.68 -35.12 -28.79
CA SER A 110 78.74 -33.78 -29.37
C SER A 110 77.72 -32.86 -28.70
N PRO A 111 78.18 -31.84 -27.96
CA PRO A 111 77.28 -30.88 -27.32
C PRO A 111 76.45 -30.10 -28.35
N LEU A 112 77.01 -29.87 -29.55
CA LEU A 112 76.29 -29.19 -30.64
C LEU A 112 75.14 -30.06 -31.19
N GLN A 113 75.34 -31.37 -31.27
CA GLN A 113 74.31 -32.28 -31.74
C GLN A 113 73.22 -32.47 -30.68
N ALA A 114 73.58 -32.60 -29.40
CA ALA A 114 72.60 -32.60 -28.30
C ALA A 114 71.75 -31.31 -28.31
N ARG A 115 72.39 -30.15 -28.53
CA ARG A 115 71.71 -28.85 -28.64
C ARG A 115 70.72 -28.78 -29.81
N GLU A 116 71.02 -29.40 -30.94
CA GLU A 116 70.08 -29.50 -32.08
C GLU A 116 68.78 -30.20 -31.68
N PHE A 117 68.88 -31.33 -30.95
CA PHE A 117 67.72 -32.07 -30.47
C PHE A 117 66.90 -31.26 -29.45
N GLU A 118 67.56 -30.59 -28.50
CA GLU A 118 66.91 -29.69 -27.53
C GLU A 118 66.14 -28.56 -28.22
N LEU A 119 66.79 -27.85 -29.15
CA LEU A 119 66.18 -26.73 -29.87
C LEU A 119 64.99 -27.19 -30.72
N ALA A 120 65.07 -28.36 -31.34
CA ALA A 120 63.96 -28.92 -32.10
C ALA A 120 62.77 -29.29 -31.19
N THR A 121 63.02 -29.87 -30.01
CA THR A 121 61.95 -30.17 -29.04
C THR A 121 61.31 -28.88 -28.53
N ALA A 122 62.13 -27.90 -28.12
CA ALA A 122 61.64 -26.60 -27.67
C ALA A 122 60.81 -25.88 -28.75
N ARG A 123 61.21 -25.97 -30.02
CA ARG A 123 60.42 -25.43 -31.15
C ARG A 123 59.07 -26.13 -31.28
N GLU A 124 59.02 -27.46 -31.25
CA GLU A 124 57.77 -28.21 -31.31
C GLU A 124 56.84 -27.84 -30.14
N ASP A 125 57.37 -27.72 -28.93
CA ASP A 125 56.58 -27.32 -27.76
C ASP A 125 56.07 -25.89 -27.87
N LEU A 126 56.90 -24.95 -28.32
CA LEU A 126 56.46 -23.58 -28.59
C LEU A 126 55.35 -23.52 -29.64
N TYR A 127 55.43 -24.32 -30.71
CA TYR A 127 54.35 -24.41 -31.70
C TYR A 127 53.06 -24.98 -31.10
N ARG A 128 53.15 -26.02 -30.24
CA ARG A 128 51.98 -26.56 -29.54
C ARG A 128 51.36 -25.53 -28.60
N HIS A 129 52.16 -24.84 -27.80
CA HIS A 129 51.69 -23.80 -26.89
C HIS A 129 51.05 -22.64 -27.65
N ARG A 130 51.66 -22.19 -28.75
CA ARG A 130 51.09 -21.16 -29.62
C ARG A 130 49.75 -21.59 -30.21
N ALA A 131 49.64 -22.83 -30.70
CA ALA A 131 48.40 -23.34 -31.26
C ALA A 131 47.28 -23.39 -30.20
N ARG A 132 47.59 -23.85 -28.98
CA ARG A 132 46.64 -23.84 -27.85
C ARG A 132 46.20 -22.42 -27.49
N ALA A 133 47.14 -21.49 -27.32
CA ALA A 133 46.83 -20.11 -26.99
C ALA A 133 45.99 -19.40 -28.08
N VAL A 134 46.22 -19.71 -29.36
CA VAL A 134 45.39 -19.19 -30.47
C VAL A 134 43.97 -19.75 -30.40
N GLN A 135 43.82 -21.03 -30.08
CA GLN A 135 42.50 -21.64 -29.91
C GLN A 135 41.76 -21.03 -28.71
N GLU A 136 42.41 -20.97 -27.54
CA GLU A 136 41.85 -20.35 -26.33
C GLU A 136 41.43 -18.90 -26.58
N LEU A 137 42.24 -18.13 -27.32
CA LEU A 137 41.90 -16.74 -27.68
C LEU A 137 40.72 -16.66 -28.66
N ALA A 138 40.53 -17.64 -29.54
CA ALA A 138 39.38 -17.71 -30.42
C ALA A 138 38.11 -18.03 -29.61
N ASP A 139 38.19 -19.00 -28.71
CA ASP A 139 37.08 -19.42 -27.84
C ASP A 139 36.63 -18.26 -26.93
N LEU A 140 37.58 -17.60 -26.25
CA LEU A 140 37.29 -16.43 -25.41
C LEU A 140 36.69 -15.25 -26.19
N LYS A 141 37.10 -15.05 -27.45
CA LYS A 141 36.48 -14.03 -28.30
C LYS A 141 35.04 -14.36 -28.65
N GLN A 142 34.74 -15.64 -28.89
CA GLN A 142 33.39 -16.09 -29.15
C GLN A 142 32.52 -15.92 -27.90
N GLU A 143 32.99 -16.37 -26.73
CA GLU A 143 32.28 -16.20 -25.47
C GLU A 143 32.00 -14.72 -25.15
N LEU A 144 32.98 -13.84 -25.37
CA LEU A 144 32.81 -12.41 -25.18
C LEU A 144 31.73 -11.83 -26.13
N GLN A 145 31.67 -12.32 -27.37
CA GLN A 145 30.69 -11.87 -28.33
C GLN A 145 29.28 -12.36 -27.96
N ASP A 146 29.16 -13.62 -27.54
CA ASP A 146 27.90 -14.19 -27.08
C ASP A 146 27.37 -13.44 -25.84
N GLU A 147 28.26 -13.10 -24.91
CA GLU A 147 27.90 -12.35 -23.70
C GLU A 147 27.48 -10.90 -24.02
N ARG A 148 28.11 -10.27 -25.02
CA ARG A 148 27.67 -8.94 -25.50
C ARG A 148 26.26 -9.00 -26.09
N VAL A 149 25.95 -10.03 -26.87
CA VAL A 149 24.60 -10.22 -27.43
C VAL A 149 23.58 -10.44 -26.30
N ARG A 150 23.86 -11.35 -25.35
CA ARG A 150 22.99 -11.59 -24.19
C ARG A 150 22.74 -10.32 -23.39
N ARG A 151 23.78 -9.52 -23.16
CA ARG A 151 23.66 -8.25 -22.46
C ARG A 151 22.78 -7.26 -23.24
N GLN A 152 22.96 -7.16 -24.55
CA GLN A 152 22.14 -6.28 -25.38
C GLN A 152 20.66 -6.71 -25.36
N ASP A 153 20.38 -8.01 -25.43
CA ASP A 153 19.02 -8.56 -25.33
C ASP A 153 18.39 -8.24 -23.97
N ALA A 154 19.16 -8.36 -22.88
CA ALA A 154 18.72 -8.04 -21.54
C ALA A 154 18.46 -6.53 -21.37
N GLU A 155 19.33 -5.67 -21.91
CA GLU A 155 19.15 -4.21 -21.90
C GLU A 155 17.87 -3.82 -22.68
N GLN A 156 17.61 -4.42 -23.83
CA GLN A 156 16.39 -4.19 -24.61
C GLN A 156 15.13 -4.64 -23.84
N ALA A 157 15.17 -5.82 -23.21
CA ALA A 157 14.05 -6.31 -22.41
C ALA A 157 13.75 -5.39 -21.20
N LEU A 158 14.78 -4.82 -20.57
CA LEU A 158 14.61 -3.84 -19.50
C LEU A 158 13.98 -2.53 -20.02
N GLU A 159 14.39 -2.05 -21.19
CA GLU A 159 13.79 -0.86 -21.80
C GLU A 159 12.30 -1.06 -22.14
N ASP A 160 11.95 -2.23 -22.66
CA ASP A 160 10.56 -2.62 -22.93
C ASP A 160 9.71 -2.71 -21.64
N LEU A 161 10.28 -3.22 -20.55
CA LEU A 161 9.58 -3.25 -19.26
C LEU A 161 9.38 -1.84 -18.68
N VAL A 162 10.38 -0.96 -18.81
CA VAL A 162 10.28 0.43 -18.34
C VAL A 162 9.24 1.20 -19.16
N SER A 163 9.17 1.01 -20.48
CA SER A 163 8.17 1.67 -21.31
C SER A 163 6.75 1.22 -20.95
N ARG A 164 6.51 -0.09 -20.83
CA ARG A 164 5.22 -0.65 -20.37
C ARG A 164 4.83 -0.15 -18.98
N GLY A 165 5.76 -0.16 -18.02
CA GLY A 165 5.49 0.33 -16.67
C GLY A 165 5.13 1.83 -16.64
N ARG A 166 5.72 2.65 -17.53
CA ARG A 166 5.35 4.06 -17.67
C ARG A 166 3.96 4.23 -18.28
N GLU A 167 3.58 3.40 -19.25
CA GLU A 167 2.25 3.42 -19.85
C GLU A 167 1.17 3.01 -18.85
N GLU A 168 1.39 1.91 -18.10
CA GLU A 168 0.49 1.47 -17.03
C GLU A 168 0.31 2.55 -15.95
N ALA A 169 1.41 3.19 -15.53
CA ALA A 169 1.34 4.29 -14.56
C ALA A 169 0.54 5.49 -15.08
N ARG A 170 0.65 5.81 -16.38
CA ARG A 170 -0.16 6.87 -17.00
C ARG A 170 -1.64 6.50 -17.00
N MET A 171 -1.99 5.29 -17.43
CA MET A 171 -3.38 4.81 -17.44
C MET A 171 -4.01 4.86 -16.05
N LEU A 172 -3.32 4.36 -15.01
CA LEU A 172 -3.81 4.41 -13.63
C LEU A 172 -3.95 5.85 -13.11
N THR A 173 -3.07 6.76 -13.54
CA THR A 173 -3.16 8.18 -13.19
C THR A 173 -4.39 8.82 -13.82
N GLU A 174 -4.65 8.54 -15.10
CA GLU A 174 -5.86 9.02 -15.80
C GLU A 174 -7.14 8.46 -15.18
N GLU A 175 -7.17 7.16 -14.83
CA GLU A 175 -8.29 6.54 -14.13
C GLU A 175 -8.53 7.18 -12.75
N ARG A 176 -7.45 7.42 -11.99
CA ARG A 176 -7.52 8.13 -10.70
C ARG A 176 -8.10 9.52 -10.88
N ASP A 177 -7.61 10.28 -11.85
CA ASP A 177 -8.04 11.66 -12.06
C ASP A 177 -9.51 11.71 -12.51
N ALA A 178 -9.94 10.81 -13.38
CA ALA A 178 -11.36 10.64 -13.75
C ALA A 178 -12.24 10.25 -12.55
N ALA A 179 -11.74 9.38 -11.66
CA ALA A 179 -12.44 9.02 -10.43
C ALA A 179 -12.56 10.21 -9.47
N LEU A 180 -11.50 11.02 -9.32
CA LEU A 180 -11.51 12.24 -8.51
C LEU A 180 -12.52 13.26 -9.05
N GLU A 181 -12.58 13.46 -10.36
CA GLU A 181 -13.61 14.32 -10.97
C GLU A 181 -15.02 13.81 -10.67
N ARG A 182 -15.24 12.49 -10.77
CA ARG A 182 -16.55 11.89 -10.48
C ARG A 182 -16.94 12.10 -9.02
N ILE A 183 -16.00 11.94 -8.09
CA ILE A 183 -16.21 12.21 -6.66
C ILE A 183 -16.61 13.67 -6.46
N ALA A 184 -15.87 14.62 -7.04
CA ALA A 184 -16.19 16.04 -6.92
C ALA A 184 -17.59 16.39 -7.45
N ARG A 185 -18.01 15.79 -8.58
CA ARG A 185 -19.38 15.95 -9.12
C ARG A 185 -20.44 15.41 -8.16
N LEU A 186 -20.21 14.24 -7.57
CA LEU A 186 -21.13 13.64 -6.60
C LEU A 186 -21.21 14.47 -5.31
N GLU A 187 -20.09 14.99 -4.81
CA GLU A 187 -20.07 15.87 -3.64
C GLU A 187 -20.86 17.16 -3.87
N GLU A 188 -20.75 17.75 -5.07
CA GLU A 188 -21.54 18.92 -5.46
C GLU A 188 -23.04 18.58 -5.53
N GLN A 189 -23.41 17.45 -6.13
CA GLN A 189 -24.80 16.99 -6.16
C GLN A 189 -25.37 16.78 -4.73
N ILE A 190 -24.58 16.18 -3.83
CA ILE A 190 -24.96 16.01 -2.43
C ILE A 190 -25.15 17.37 -1.76
N ARG A 191 -24.26 18.33 -2.02
CA ARG A 191 -24.35 19.70 -1.48
C ARG A 191 -25.63 20.39 -1.93
N GLN A 192 -25.96 20.30 -3.21
CA GLN A 192 -27.19 20.85 -3.79
C GLN A 192 -28.43 20.18 -3.21
N ALA A 193 -28.45 18.84 -3.13
CA ALA A 193 -29.56 18.09 -2.55
C ALA A 193 -29.78 18.45 -1.07
N ARG A 194 -28.71 18.59 -0.29
CA ARG A 194 -28.78 19.03 1.12
C ARG A 194 -29.32 20.46 1.23
N ALA A 195 -28.95 21.37 0.33
CA ALA A 195 -29.48 22.72 0.33
C ALA A 195 -30.98 22.74 0.01
N ALA A 196 -31.41 21.96 -0.99
CA ALA A 196 -32.83 21.82 -1.34
C ALA A 196 -33.64 21.21 -0.17
N LEU A 197 -33.09 20.22 0.53
CA LEU A 197 -33.72 19.62 1.71
C LEU A 197 -33.94 20.67 2.80
N ARG A 198 -32.91 21.44 3.17
CA ARG A 198 -33.03 22.51 4.17
C ARG A 198 -34.09 23.56 3.81
N LEU A 199 -34.22 23.90 2.52
CA LEU A 199 -35.26 24.83 2.08
C LEU A 199 -36.66 24.22 2.21
N ARG A 200 -36.82 22.93 1.89
CA ARG A 200 -38.10 22.23 2.06
C ARG A 200 -38.47 22.07 3.53
N GLU A 201 -37.52 21.73 4.40
CA GLU A 201 -37.73 21.65 5.85
C GLU A 201 -38.27 22.98 6.39
N ARG A 202 -37.62 24.10 6.04
CA ARG A 202 -38.10 25.45 6.42
C ARG A 202 -39.48 25.78 5.85
N ALA A 203 -39.77 25.35 4.62
CA ALA A 203 -41.08 25.56 4.01
C ALA A 203 -42.17 24.78 4.75
N VAL A 204 -41.91 23.54 5.15
CA VAL A 204 -42.81 22.73 5.98
C VAL A 204 -43.04 23.41 7.33
N GLU A 205 -41.98 23.83 8.03
CA GLU A 205 -42.11 24.55 9.30
C GLU A 205 -42.97 25.82 9.18
N THR A 206 -42.80 26.57 8.08
CA THR A 206 -43.60 27.77 7.82
C THR A 206 -45.07 27.42 7.52
N LEU A 207 -45.32 26.37 6.75
CA LEU A 207 -46.66 25.90 6.43
C LEU A 207 -47.36 25.37 7.69
N ASP A 208 -46.66 24.66 8.57
CA ASP A 208 -47.21 24.19 9.84
C ASP A 208 -47.62 25.37 10.73
N GLN A 209 -46.78 26.41 10.84
CA GLN A 209 -47.12 27.64 11.57
C GLN A 209 -48.37 28.33 11.00
N LEU A 210 -48.46 28.43 9.67
CA LEU A 210 -49.63 29.03 9.00
C LEU A 210 -50.88 28.17 9.17
N SER A 211 -50.75 26.85 9.12
CA SER A 211 -51.85 25.91 9.37
C SER A 211 -52.38 26.11 10.79
N CYS A 212 -51.50 26.05 11.81
CA CYS A 212 -51.91 26.27 13.19
C CYS A 212 -52.56 27.64 13.41
N ALA A 213 -52.04 28.72 12.80
CA ALA A 213 -52.65 30.04 12.88
C ALA A 213 -54.05 30.07 12.22
N THR A 214 -54.22 29.35 11.11
CA THR A 214 -55.50 29.23 10.41
C THR A 214 -56.51 28.42 11.24
N ASP A 215 -56.09 27.31 11.84
CA ASP A 215 -56.94 26.46 12.67
C ASP A 215 -57.45 27.22 13.91
N VAL A 216 -56.60 28.06 14.51
CA VAL A 216 -56.99 28.94 15.62
C VAL A 216 -58.06 29.94 15.19
N GLU A 217 -57.87 30.62 14.06
CA GLU A 217 -58.88 31.54 13.52
C GLU A 217 -60.19 30.80 13.22
N LEU A 218 -60.14 29.67 12.53
CA LEU A 218 -61.33 28.87 12.22
C LEU A 218 -62.09 28.44 13.49
N ALA A 219 -61.39 28.01 14.54
CA ALA A 219 -62.02 27.69 15.82
C ALA A 219 -62.74 28.91 16.45
N VAL A 220 -62.18 30.12 16.32
CA VAL A 220 -62.85 31.37 16.74
C VAL A 220 -64.10 31.66 15.90
N TRP A 221 -64.05 31.40 14.59
CA TRP A 221 -65.18 31.63 13.68
C TRP A 221 -66.30 30.60 13.86
N GLU A 222 -65.98 29.30 13.90
CA GLU A 222 -66.92 28.19 14.05
C GLU A 222 -67.51 28.13 15.47
N GLY A 223 -66.77 28.58 16.48
CA GLY A 223 -67.25 28.82 17.84
C GLY A 223 -68.26 29.97 17.98
N GLY A 224 -68.66 30.62 16.87
CA GLY A 224 -69.81 31.52 16.81
C GLY A 224 -69.51 33.01 16.93
N GLY A 225 -68.37 33.51 16.42
CA GLY A 225 -68.03 34.94 16.54
C GLY A 225 -67.95 35.36 18.03
N PRO A 226 -68.01 36.65 18.40
CA PRO A 226 -67.79 37.08 19.78
C PRO A 226 -68.99 36.71 20.69
N GLY A 227 -69.14 35.43 20.99
CA GLY A 227 -70.01 34.88 22.03
C GLY A 227 -69.42 34.98 23.44
N GLY A 228 -68.34 35.75 23.60
CA GLY A 228 -67.67 35.95 24.88
C GLY A 228 -67.14 34.65 25.49
N LEU A 229 -66.96 34.66 26.81
CA LEU A 229 -66.33 33.59 27.58
C LEU A 229 -67.03 32.23 27.45
N ALA A 230 -68.35 32.22 27.22
CA ALA A 230 -69.13 30.99 27.10
C ALA A 230 -68.75 30.14 25.87
N GLY A 231 -68.40 30.79 24.75
CA GLY A 231 -67.93 30.11 23.54
C GLY A 231 -66.55 29.48 23.74
N ILE A 232 -65.67 30.17 24.46
CA ILE A 232 -64.34 29.67 24.82
C ILE A 232 -64.47 28.45 25.73
N CYS A 233 -65.39 28.51 26.70
CA CYS A 233 -65.65 27.39 27.60
C CYS A 233 -66.09 26.14 26.84
N ALA A 234 -67.03 26.28 25.90
CA ALA A 234 -67.50 25.17 25.07
C ALA A 234 -66.40 24.60 24.16
N ALA A 235 -65.55 25.45 23.58
CA ALA A 235 -64.44 25.03 22.72
C ALA A 235 -63.38 24.24 23.49
N VAL A 236 -63.00 24.69 24.69
CA VAL A 236 -62.06 23.94 25.55
C VAL A 236 -62.63 22.56 25.91
N VAL A 237 -63.91 22.47 26.27
CA VAL A 237 -64.55 21.18 26.57
C VAL A 237 -64.54 20.26 25.35
N HIS A 238 -64.86 20.79 24.17
CA HIS A 238 -64.87 20.00 22.94
C HIS A 238 -63.48 19.44 22.60
N LEU A 239 -62.42 20.26 22.69
CA LEU A 239 -61.05 19.83 22.42
C LEU A 239 -60.59 18.73 23.40
N ARG A 240 -60.96 18.84 24.68
CA ARG A 240 -60.64 17.82 25.69
C ARG A 240 -61.41 16.52 25.47
N ASP A 241 -62.69 16.60 25.14
CA ASP A 241 -63.50 15.40 24.87
C ASP A 241 -63.04 14.69 23.56
N ALA A 242 -62.26 15.37 22.71
CA ALA A 242 -61.61 14.81 21.51
C ALA A 242 -60.15 14.36 21.73
N ASP A 243 -59.66 14.32 22.98
CA ASP A 243 -58.27 14.00 23.37
C ASP A 243 -57.20 14.97 22.81
N GLU A 244 -57.58 16.18 22.38
CA GLU A 244 -56.66 17.21 21.86
C GLU A 244 -56.14 18.12 22.98
N ASP A 245 -55.49 17.50 23.97
CA ASP A 245 -55.08 18.17 25.22
C ASP A 245 -54.15 19.37 25.02
N GLU A 246 -53.22 19.29 24.07
CA GLU A 246 -52.31 20.40 23.79
C GLU A 246 -53.00 21.59 23.13
N ALA A 247 -53.99 21.34 22.28
CA ALA A 247 -54.77 22.41 21.65
C ALA A 247 -55.66 23.11 22.68
N ALA A 248 -56.27 22.33 23.59
CA ALA A 248 -57.04 22.87 24.70
C ALA A 248 -56.19 23.77 25.63
N GLU A 249 -54.97 23.35 25.98
CA GLU A 249 -54.07 24.19 26.78
C GLU A 249 -53.63 25.46 26.05
N ARG A 250 -53.31 25.38 24.74
CA ARG A 250 -52.97 26.58 23.95
C ARG A 250 -54.13 27.58 23.91
N LEU A 251 -55.37 27.10 23.80
CA LEU A 251 -56.56 27.96 23.82
C LEU A 251 -56.76 28.64 25.19
N ILE A 252 -56.52 27.91 26.29
CA ILE A 252 -56.54 28.47 27.65
C ILE A 252 -55.48 29.56 27.79
N GLU A 253 -54.24 29.30 27.37
CA GLU A 253 -53.13 30.28 27.46
C GLU A 253 -53.41 31.54 26.63
N GLN A 254 -53.93 31.38 25.41
CA GLN A 254 -54.32 32.51 24.55
C GLN A 254 -55.45 33.34 25.18
N THR A 255 -56.44 32.68 25.76
CA THR A 255 -57.56 33.35 26.45
C THR A 255 -57.06 34.19 27.62
N VAL A 256 -56.14 33.64 28.42
CA VAL A 256 -55.52 34.32 29.56
C VAL A 256 -54.77 35.58 29.16
N LEU A 257 -54.12 35.56 28.00
CA LEU A 257 -53.38 36.72 27.47
C LEU A 257 -54.31 37.74 26.81
N GLY A 258 -55.37 37.30 26.14
CA GLY A 258 -56.28 38.14 25.37
C GLY A 258 -57.33 38.90 26.20
N TYR A 259 -57.79 38.34 27.32
CA TYR A 259 -58.91 38.90 28.10
C TYR A 259 -58.46 39.51 29.44
N ALA A 260 -59.31 40.34 30.05
CA ALA A 260 -59.03 40.89 31.38
C ALA A 260 -59.12 39.79 32.45
N VAL A 261 -58.31 39.88 33.51
CA VAL A 261 -58.26 38.85 34.58
C VAL A 261 -59.64 38.54 35.15
N ARG A 262 -60.50 39.55 35.33
CA ARG A 262 -61.88 39.36 35.80
C ARG A 262 -62.71 38.49 34.87
N ASP A 263 -62.60 38.72 33.57
CA ASP A 263 -63.36 38.00 32.55
C ASP A 263 -62.86 36.54 32.49
N VAL A 264 -61.55 36.32 32.55
CA VAL A 264 -60.98 34.97 32.63
C VAL A 264 -61.39 34.24 33.92
N MET A 265 -61.52 34.94 35.06
CA MET A 265 -61.99 34.30 36.29
C MET A 265 -63.47 33.87 36.23
N ARG A 266 -64.31 34.50 35.39
CA ARG A 266 -65.67 33.99 35.13
C ARG A 266 -65.64 32.65 34.39
N LEU A 267 -64.64 32.42 33.54
CA LEU A 267 -64.44 31.13 32.88
C LEU A 267 -64.15 30.00 33.89
N VAL A 268 -63.36 30.31 34.93
CA VAL A 268 -63.11 29.38 36.06
C VAL A 268 -64.42 29.02 36.74
N GLU A 269 -65.29 30.00 37.01
CA GLU A 269 -66.61 29.77 37.60
C GLU A 269 -67.52 28.93 36.69
N GLU A 270 -67.48 29.15 35.38
CA GLU A 270 -68.23 28.34 34.39
C GLU A 270 -67.75 26.88 34.36
N PHE A 271 -66.44 26.63 34.38
CA PHE A 271 -65.89 25.28 34.47
C PHE A 271 -66.23 24.58 35.79
N GLU A 272 -66.16 25.30 36.91
CA GLU A 272 -66.58 24.79 38.22
C GLU A 272 -68.08 24.46 38.23
N ALA A 273 -68.93 25.31 37.64
CA ALA A 273 -70.37 25.09 37.53
C ALA A 273 -70.70 23.85 36.70
N MET A 274 -69.93 23.61 35.63
CA MET A 274 -70.00 22.39 34.82
C MET A 274 -69.30 21.17 35.46
N ARG A 275 -68.77 21.30 36.68
CA ARG A 275 -68.02 20.29 37.44
C ARG A 275 -66.72 19.80 36.79
N ARG A 276 -66.13 20.58 35.86
CA ARG A 276 -64.84 20.30 35.20
C ARG A 276 -63.68 20.94 35.98
N VAL A 277 -63.35 20.35 37.13
CA VAL A 277 -62.36 20.90 38.10
C VAL A 277 -60.92 20.98 37.53
N TYR A 278 -60.58 20.13 36.56
CA TYR A 278 -59.23 20.13 36.00
C TYR A 278 -58.96 21.36 35.11
N ASP A 279 -59.97 21.79 34.36
CA ASP A 279 -59.86 22.93 33.45
C ASP A 279 -59.82 24.26 34.22
N SER A 280 -60.60 24.38 35.30
CA SER A 280 -60.53 25.55 36.20
C SER A 280 -59.12 25.73 36.78
N THR A 281 -58.47 24.62 37.16
CA THR A 281 -57.09 24.64 37.69
C THR A 281 -56.07 25.00 36.60
N SER A 282 -56.23 24.52 35.35
CA SER A 282 -55.36 24.89 34.24
C SER A 282 -55.47 26.38 33.89
N VAL A 283 -56.67 26.96 33.91
CA VAL A 283 -56.89 28.41 33.70
C VAL A 283 -56.22 29.23 34.80
N GLU A 284 -56.39 28.85 36.07
CA GLU A 284 -55.74 29.53 37.20
C GLU A 284 -54.21 29.44 37.14
N ARG A 285 -53.67 28.28 36.74
CA ARG A 285 -52.23 28.08 36.53
C ARG A 285 -51.71 28.96 35.40
N ALA A 286 -52.41 29.02 34.28
CA ALA A 286 -52.03 29.87 33.15
C ALA A 286 -52.08 31.36 33.53
N LEU A 287 -53.10 31.81 34.27
CA LEU A 287 -53.18 33.16 34.83
C LEU A 287 -51.96 33.49 35.71
N ALA A 288 -51.60 32.59 36.62
CA ALA A 288 -50.46 32.77 37.51
C ALA A 288 -49.13 32.87 36.75
N ARG A 289 -48.97 32.09 35.68
CA ARG A 289 -47.71 32.00 34.92
C ARG A 289 -47.54 33.13 33.92
N LEU A 290 -48.57 33.41 33.14
CA LEU A 290 -48.47 34.20 31.92
C LEU A 290 -48.91 35.66 32.11
N ARG A 291 -49.77 35.94 33.10
CA ARG A 291 -50.32 37.28 33.27
C ARG A 291 -49.29 38.24 33.90
N LYS A 292 -49.36 39.51 33.49
CA LYS A 292 -48.55 40.58 34.06
C LYS A 292 -48.87 40.76 35.55
N PRO A 293 -47.83 40.88 36.42
CA PRO A 293 -48.00 41.05 37.87
C PRO A 293 -48.94 42.20 38.28
N VAL A 294 -48.94 43.32 37.55
CA VAL A 294 -49.78 44.49 37.86
C VAL A 294 -51.27 44.18 37.70
N ASP A 295 -51.64 43.41 36.67
CA ASP A 295 -53.05 43.05 36.43
C ASP A 295 -53.56 42.09 37.51
N LEU A 296 -52.71 41.14 37.92
CA LEU A 296 -52.99 40.23 39.02
C LEU A 296 -53.13 41.00 40.34
N PHE A 297 -52.25 41.97 40.60
CA PHE A 297 -52.33 42.84 41.78
C PHE A 297 -53.67 43.59 41.84
N HIS A 298 -54.08 44.23 40.74
CA HIS A 298 -55.34 45.00 40.71
C HIS A 298 -56.58 44.12 40.92
N PHE A 299 -56.56 42.89 40.42
CA PHE A 299 -57.65 41.94 40.67
C PHE A 299 -57.65 41.48 42.13
N LEU A 300 -56.50 41.07 42.66
CA LEU A 300 -56.36 40.55 44.03
C LEU A 300 -56.54 41.62 45.11
N SER A 301 -56.37 42.91 44.80
CA SER A 301 -56.49 44.01 45.78
C SER A 301 -57.92 44.54 45.93
N ARG A 302 -58.84 44.16 45.03
CA ARG A 302 -60.22 44.64 45.09
C ARG A 302 -61.01 43.92 46.19
N GLU A 303 -61.70 44.69 47.03
CA GLU A 303 -62.77 44.23 47.92
C GLU A 303 -64.07 44.09 47.12
N SER A 304 -64.14 43.12 46.20
CA SER A 304 -65.40 42.73 45.58
C SER A 304 -65.88 41.38 46.12
N GLY A 305 -67.17 41.09 46.02
CA GLY A 305 -67.85 39.89 46.54
C GLY A 305 -67.39 38.53 45.97
N GLU A 306 -66.21 38.46 45.37
CA GLU A 306 -65.60 37.31 44.70
C GLU A 306 -64.50 36.69 45.60
N ALA A 307 -64.75 36.55 46.90
CA ALA A 307 -63.75 36.11 47.89
C ALA A 307 -63.18 34.72 47.59
N LYS A 308 -63.99 33.82 47.03
CA LYS A 308 -63.58 32.45 46.63
C LYS A 308 -62.61 32.49 45.44
N ALA A 309 -62.97 33.19 44.36
CA ALA A 309 -62.14 33.33 43.16
C ALA A 309 -60.80 34.02 43.48
N ARG A 310 -60.81 35.04 44.34
CA ARG A 310 -59.60 35.69 44.85
C ARG A 310 -58.70 34.73 45.62
N SER A 311 -59.27 33.89 46.48
CA SER A 311 -58.50 32.90 47.25
C SER A 311 -57.89 31.82 46.35
N ALA A 312 -58.63 31.36 45.35
CA ALA A 312 -58.17 30.34 44.42
C ALA A 312 -57.01 30.87 43.55
N LEU A 313 -57.20 32.05 42.93
CA LEU A 313 -56.14 32.70 42.15
C LEU A 313 -54.92 33.04 43.01
N LEU A 314 -55.10 33.48 44.26
CA LEU A 314 -53.99 33.74 45.17
C LEU A 314 -53.17 32.47 45.44
N THR A 315 -53.85 31.33 45.59
CA THR A 315 -53.21 30.03 45.77
C THR A 315 -52.46 29.65 44.50
N ALA A 316 -53.08 29.74 43.32
CA ALA A 316 -52.44 29.44 42.05
C ALA A 316 -51.24 30.34 41.76
N VAL A 317 -51.32 31.63 42.08
CA VAL A 317 -50.18 32.56 41.98
C VAL A 317 -49.05 32.12 42.91
N ALA A 318 -49.35 31.79 44.16
CA ALA A 318 -48.36 31.27 45.10
C ALA A 318 -47.72 29.97 44.61
N SER A 319 -48.49 29.05 44.02
CA SER A 319 -48.00 27.73 43.58
C SER A 319 -47.29 27.73 42.23
N PHE A 320 -47.67 28.60 41.29
CA PHE A 320 -47.25 28.47 39.88
C PHE A 320 -46.62 29.72 39.26
N ALA A 321 -46.75 30.91 39.85
CA ALA A 321 -46.16 32.11 39.26
C ALA A 321 -44.61 32.03 39.29
N PRO A 322 -43.92 32.57 38.26
CA PRO A 322 -42.47 32.75 38.29
C PRO A 322 -42.04 33.60 39.49
N VAL A 323 -40.84 33.34 40.01
CA VAL A 323 -40.30 34.06 41.17
C VAL A 323 -40.30 35.57 40.93
N GLU A 324 -39.94 36.02 39.73
CA GLU A 324 -39.94 37.44 39.36
C GLU A 324 -41.33 38.09 39.42
N HIS A 325 -42.38 37.34 39.09
CA HIS A 325 -43.74 37.82 39.13
C HIS A 325 -44.21 37.99 40.58
N LEU A 326 -43.85 37.06 41.45
CA LEU A 326 -44.10 37.14 42.89
C LEU A 326 -43.39 38.34 43.53
N VAL A 327 -42.15 38.64 43.13
CA VAL A 327 -41.42 39.83 43.59
C VAL A 327 -42.17 41.11 43.22
N ARG A 328 -42.57 41.23 41.96
CA ARG A 328 -43.28 42.42 41.46
C ARG A 328 -44.65 42.59 42.12
N LEU A 329 -45.35 41.49 42.41
CA LEU A 329 -46.59 41.48 43.18
C LEU A 329 -46.38 41.93 44.62
N HIS A 330 -45.37 41.39 45.31
CA HIS A 330 -45.03 41.80 46.67
C HIS A 330 -44.69 43.30 46.72
N LYS A 331 -43.86 43.77 45.80
CA LYS A 331 -43.49 45.18 45.67
C LYS A 331 -44.73 46.07 45.46
N ALA A 332 -45.64 45.69 44.56
CA ALA A 332 -46.89 46.41 44.34
C ALA A 332 -47.76 46.47 45.62
N CYS A 333 -47.82 45.39 46.41
CA CYS A 333 -48.55 45.39 47.69
C CYS A 333 -47.96 46.37 48.70
N VAL A 334 -46.62 46.46 48.79
CA VAL A 334 -45.93 47.40 49.68
C VAL A 334 -46.13 48.84 49.24
N GLU A 335 -45.95 49.13 47.94
CA GLU A 335 -46.07 50.49 47.38
C GLU A 335 -47.51 51.04 47.47
N HIS A 336 -48.51 50.17 47.36
CA HIS A 336 -49.93 50.55 47.42
C HIS A 336 -50.57 50.30 48.80
N GLY A 337 -49.78 50.01 49.85
CA GLY A 337 -50.28 49.89 51.23
C GLY A 337 -51.25 48.72 51.48
N SER A 338 -51.23 47.69 50.65
CA SER A 338 -52.14 46.53 50.72
C SER A 338 -51.58 45.42 51.64
N SER A 339 -51.43 45.73 52.92
CA SER A 339 -50.79 44.85 53.94
C SER A 339 -51.52 43.52 54.14
N GLU A 340 -52.84 43.50 53.98
CA GLU A 340 -53.66 42.29 54.09
C GLU A 340 -53.42 41.32 52.93
N LEU A 341 -53.34 41.84 51.70
CA LEU A 341 -53.04 41.04 50.51
C LEU A 341 -51.63 40.48 50.58
N ASP A 342 -50.65 41.30 50.99
CA ASP A 342 -49.28 40.84 51.17
C ASP A 342 -49.19 39.71 52.20
N SER A 343 -49.86 39.88 53.34
CA SER A 343 -49.94 38.85 54.39
C SER A 343 -50.64 37.58 53.90
N ALA A 344 -51.66 37.69 53.05
CA ALA A 344 -52.35 36.55 52.45
C ALA A 344 -51.45 35.82 51.44
N LEU A 345 -50.75 36.54 50.55
CA LEU A 345 -49.80 35.98 49.59
C LEU A 345 -48.67 35.23 50.29
N ARG A 346 -48.08 35.84 51.32
CA ARG A 346 -47.03 35.22 52.15
C ARG A 346 -47.50 33.93 52.83
N ARG A 347 -48.71 33.93 53.39
CA ARG A 347 -49.30 32.72 53.99
C ARG A 347 -49.57 31.62 52.95
N ALA A 348 -50.04 31.99 51.76
CA ALA A 348 -50.26 31.02 50.68
C ALA A 348 -48.94 30.42 50.20
N MET A 349 -47.90 31.24 49.99
CA MET A 349 -46.57 30.76 49.62
C MET A 349 -45.95 29.81 50.66
N LEU A 350 -46.11 30.10 51.96
CA LEU A 350 -45.64 29.20 53.03
C LEU A 350 -46.34 27.85 53.00
N LYS A 351 -47.65 27.82 52.75
CA LYS A 351 -48.43 26.58 52.64
C LYS A 351 -47.97 25.70 51.48
N GLU A 352 -47.57 26.34 50.38
CA GLU A 352 -47.08 25.68 49.16
C GLU A 352 -45.58 25.36 49.20
N GLY A 353 -44.93 25.53 50.36
CA GLY A 353 -43.52 25.20 50.55
C GLY A 353 -42.54 26.13 49.84
N ARG A 354 -42.98 27.32 49.41
CA ARG A 354 -42.11 28.32 48.78
C ARG A 354 -41.42 29.21 49.81
N THR A 355 -40.21 29.65 49.51
CA THR A 355 -39.44 30.56 50.35
C THR A 355 -40.12 31.94 50.44
N VAL A 356 -40.42 32.39 51.67
CA VAL A 356 -41.09 33.68 51.93
C VAL A 356 -40.12 34.69 52.56
N PRO A 357 -39.76 35.76 51.84
CA PRO A 357 -38.78 36.76 52.29
C PRO A 357 -39.29 37.66 53.40
N GLN A 358 -38.52 37.83 54.47
CA GLN A 358 -38.92 38.66 55.62
C GLN A 358 -38.82 40.17 55.39
N THR A 359 -38.11 40.62 54.36
CA THR A 359 -37.98 42.04 53.99
C THR A 359 -38.03 42.21 52.46
N SER A 360 -38.47 43.37 51.98
CA SER A 360 -38.56 43.67 50.53
C SER A 360 -37.22 43.56 49.81
N GLU A 361 -36.11 43.74 50.51
CA GLU A 361 -34.76 43.81 49.94
C GLU A 361 -33.91 42.55 50.16
N GLY A 362 -34.20 41.72 51.17
CA GLY A 362 -33.19 40.80 51.71
C GLY A 362 -33.01 39.44 51.02
N MET A 363 -34.06 38.85 50.43
CA MET A 363 -34.00 37.45 49.93
C MET A 363 -34.26 37.33 48.42
N TRP A 364 -35.03 38.25 47.84
CA TRP A 364 -35.39 38.18 46.42
C TRP A 364 -34.24 38.56 45.48
N ALA A 365 -33.19 39.23 45.98
CA ALA A 365 -32.01 39.59 45.19
C ALA A 365 -31.12 38.39 44.83
N MET A 366 -31.31 37.24 45.50
CA MET A 366 -30.53 36.02 45.27
C MET A 366 -31.23 35.10 44.27
N ASP A 367 -32.56 34.93 44.39
CA ASP A 367 -33.34 34.12 43.45
C ASP A 367 -33.60 34.85 42.10
N LEU A 368 -33.71 36.19 42.07
CA LEU A 368 -33.73 36.95 40.82
C LEU A 368 -32.40 36.87 40.06
N ARG A 369 -31.26 36.81 40.77
CA ARG A 369 -29.94 36.61 40.17
C ARG A 369 -29.82 35.24 39.51
N ASN A 370 -30.22 34.20 40.25
CA ASN A 370 -30.23 32.84 39.74
C ASN A 370 -31.23 32.62 38.58
N ALA A 371 -32.41 33.26 38.60
CA ALA A 371 -33.43 33.12 37.54
C ALA A 371 -33.10 33.92 36.27
N LEU A 372 -32.44 35.08 36.40
CA LEU A 372 -31.97 35.91 35.27
C LEU A 372 -30.62 35.43 34.70
N GLY A 373 -30.04 34.36 35.24
CA GLY A 373 -28.76 33.82 34.79
C GLY A 373 -27.57 34.74 35.05
N VAL A 374 -27.59 35.49 36.17
CA VAL A 374 -26.47 36.34 36.63
C VAL A 374 -25.98 35.93 38.00
#